data_AF-A0A933LJH8-F1
#
_entry.id   AF-A0A933LJH8-F1
#
_cell.length_a   1.000
_cell.length_b   1.000
_cell.length_c   1.000
_cell.angle_alpha   90.00
_cell.angle_beta   90.00
_cell.angle_gamma   90.00
#
_symmetry.space_group_name_H-M   'P 1'
#
loop_
_entity.id
_entity.type
_entity.pdbx_description
1 polymer ?
#
loop_
_entity_poly.entity_id
_entity_poly.type
_entity_poly.pdbx_seq_one_letter_code
_entity_poly.pdbx_strand_id
1 'polypeptide(L)'
;MLNVLPGQATDPDPAHLATGVGLDADLSWSPGVLATSHRVHFGPSSPPEFKIAQAATTYDPGPLRLGTTCYWRIDEAGQWDTTTGNEWSFTTARYRGDVNDDGRVDQEGFGLLQACLSGQGVPQSDPACVRANLDDDNDVDQDDLTIFLQCTSGPAASPPLACLF
;
A
#
# COMPACT_ATOMS: atom_id res chain seq x y z
N MET A 1 -4.14 -0.70 -44.87
CA MET A 1 -4.53 -0.12 -43.56
C MET A 1 -3.28 -0.01 -42.71
N LEU A 2 -3.10 1.07 -41.96
CA LEU A 2 -2.02 1.19 -40.98
C LEU A 2 -2.36 0.31 -39.76
N ASN A 3 -1.41 -0.48 -39.30
CA ASN A 3 -1.51 -1.14 -38.00
C ASN A 3 -1.25 -0.09 -36.93
N VAL A 4 -2.30 0.33 -36.21
CA VAL A 4 -2.20 1.32 -35.14
C VAL A 4 -2.29 0.58 -33.82
N LEU A 5 -1.26 0.75 -32.99
CA LEU A 5 -1.23 0.21 -31.63
C LEU A 5 -2.25 0.93 -30.74
N PRO A 6 -2.84 0.25 -29.75
CA PRO A 6 -3.63 0.94 -28.75
C PRO A 6 -2.75 1.90 -27.94
N GLY A 7 -3.36 2.95 -27.40
CA GLY A 7 -2.74 3.78 -26.37
C GLY A 7 -2.46 2.99 -25.10
N GLN A 8 -1.66 3.55 -24.20
CA GLN A 8 -1.47 2.99 -22.86
C GLN A 8 -2.68 3.29 -21.98
N ALA A 9 -2.90 2.43 -20.98
CA ALA A 9 -3.82 2.72 -19.88
C ALA A 9 -3.37 3.95 -19.10
N THR A 10 -4.33 4.69 -18.53
CA THR A 10 -4.12 5.94 -17.80
C THR A 10 -5.01 5.99 -16.56
N ASP A 11 -4.90 7.06 -15.77
CA ASP A 11 -5.73 7.33 -14.58
C ASP A 11 -5.88 6.11 -13.63
N PRO A 12 -4.76 5.58 -13.11
CA PRO A 12 -4.82 4.46 -12.18
C PRO A 12 -5.52 4.85 -10.88
N ASP A 13 -6.37 3.96 -10.38
CA ASP A 13 -6.90 3.97 -9.03
C ASP A 13 -6.73 2.56 -8.43
N PRO A 14 -6.02 2.35 -7.31
CA PRO A 14 -5.30 3.35 -6.52
C PRO A 14 -4.25 4.11 -7.34
N ALA A 15 -4.15 5.42 -7.08
CA ALA A 15 -3.18 6.29 -7.75
C ALA A 15 -1.75 5.77 -7.57
N HIS A 16 -0.89 6.03 -8.55
CA HIS A 16 0.52 5.65 -8.44
C HIS A 16 1.18 6.29 -7.22
N LEU A 17 1.84 5.47 -6.41
CA LEU A 17 2.47 5.78 -5.12
C LEU A 17 1.49 6.14 -4.00
N ALA A 18 0.20 5.84 -4.14
CA ALA A 18 -0.76 6.00 -3.05
C ALA A 18 -0.37 5.14 -1.83
N THR A 19 -0.59 5.67 -0.63
CA THR A 19 -0.38 4.98 0.65
C THR A 19 -1.70 4.89 1.42
N GLY A 20 -1.81 4.00 2.40
CA GLY A 20 -3.04 3.88 3.19
C GLY A 20 -4.20 3.24 2.42
N VAL A 21 -3.90 2.52 1.33
CA VAL A 21 -4.94 1.89 0.50
C VAL A 21 -5.63 0.76 1.27
N GLY A 22 -6.96 0.73 1.21
CA GLY A 22 -7.77 -0.30 1.87
C GLY A 22 -7.36 -1.72 1.50
N LEU A 23 -7.55 -2.67 2.42
CA LEU A 23 -7.15 -4.07 2.22
C LEU A 23 -8.10 -4.84 1.29
N ASP A 24 -9.20 -4.22 0.88
CA ASP A 24 -10.22 -4.68 -0.04
C ASP A 24 -10.34 -3.78 -1.28
N ALA A 25 -9.29 -2.98 -1.57
CA ALA A 25 -9.30 -2.08 -2.70
C ALA A 25 -9.25 -2.82 -4.05
N ASP A 26 -10.17 -2.45 -4.93
CA ASP A 26 -10.15 -2.81 -6.34
C ASP A 26 -9.20 -1.89 -7.13
N LEU A 27 -8.65 -2.41 -8.23
CA LEU A 27 -7.91 -1.63 -9.21
C LEU A 27 -8.86 -1.13 -10.30
N SER A 28 -8.70 0.09 -10.78
CA SER A 28 -9.39 0.62 -11.95
C SER A 28 -8.52 1.58 -12.76
N TRP A 29 -8.77 1.67 -14.07
CA TRP A 29 -7.98 2.50 -14.99
C TRP A 29 -8.85 3.05 -16.13
N SER A 30 -8.38 4.14 -16.74
CA SER A 30 -8.86 4.61 -18.03
C SER A 30 -8.22 3.79 -19.16
N PRO A 31 -9.00 3.18 -20.07
CA PRO A 31 -8.46 2.35 -21.13
C PRO A 31 -7.74 3.18 -22.19
N GLY A 32 -6.70 2.59 -22.78
CA GLY A 32 -5.99 3.19 -23.91
C GLY A 32 -6.89 3.37 -25.15
N VAL A 33 -6.65 4.43 -25.94
CA VAL A 33 -7.37 4.64 -27.21
C VAL A 33 -7.13 3.45 -28.14
N LEU A 34 -8.18 2.91 -28.77
CA LEU A 34 -8.17 1.66 -29.56
C LEU A 34 -7.94 0.35 -28.78
N ALA A 35 -7.91 0.39 -27.45
CA ALA A 35 -7.91 -0.83 -26.64
C ALA A 35 -9.24 -1.59 -26.79
N THR A 36 -9.14 -2.91 -26.86
CA THR A 36 -10.28 -3.83 -26.95
C THR A 36 -10.31 -4.83 -25.81
N SER A 37 -9.16 -5.06 -25.16
CA SER A 37 -9.04 -5.85 -23.94
C SER A 37 -7.80 -5.43 -23.17
N HIS A 38 -7.78 -5.77 -21.89
CA HIS A 38 -6.79 -5.34 -20.91
C HIS A 38 -6.14 -6.57 -20.29
N ARG A 39 -4.81 -6.64 -20.36
CA ARG A 39 -4.03 -7.68 -19.70
C ARG A 39 -3.57 -7.11 -18.36
N VAL A 40 -4.14 -7.63 -17.28
CA VAL A 40 -3.85 -7.17 -15.92
C VAL A 40 -2.65 -7.92 -15.38
N HIS A 41 -1.67 -7.15 -14.90
CA HIS A 41 -0.53 -7.63 -14.14
C HIS A 41 -0.60 -7.07 -12.72
N PHE A 42 -0.41 -7.91 -11.71
CA PHE A 42 -0.51 -7.51 -10.30
C PHE A 42 0.40 -8.36 -9.40
N GLY A 43 0.98 -7.78 -8.36
CA GLY A 43 1.67 -8.55 -7.32
C GLY A 43 2.58 -7.71 -6.42
N PRO A 44 3.22 -8.33 -5.42
CA PRO A 44 4.12 -7.63 -4.49
C PRO A 44 5.54 -7.40 -5.08
N SER A 45 5.77 -7.76 -6.34
CA SER A 45 7.07 -7.65 -7.01
C SER A 45 7.01 -6.74 -8.23
N SER A 46 8.14 -6.10 -8.53
CA SER A 46 8.38 -5.39 -9.79
C SER A 46 9.37 -6.20 -10.65
N PRO A 47 9.02 -6.62 -11.88
CA PRO A 47 7.72 -6.40 -12.53
C PRO A 47 6.61 -7.31 -11.96
N PRO A 48 5.34 -6.88 -12.04
CA PRO A 48 4.20 -7.67 -11.56
C PRO A 48 3.85 -8.83 -12.50
N GLU A 49 3.34 -9.90 -11.91
CA GLU A 49 2.94 -11.11 -12.64
C GLU A 49 1.65 -10.89 -13.44
N PHE A 50 1.55 -11.51 -14.63
CA PHE A 50 0.30 -11.57 -15.38
C PHE A 50 -0.77 -12.33 -14.58
N LYS A 51 -1.98 -11.78 -14.50
CA LYS A 51 -3.12 -12.40 -13.81
C LYS A 51 -4.22 -12.81 -14.77
N ILE A 52 -4.73 -11.88 -15.57
CA ILE A 52 -5.88 -12.12 -16.44
C ILE A 52 -5.90 -11.19 -17.65
N ALA A 53 -6.60 -11.61 -18.71
CA ALA A 53 -7.03 -10.72 -19.79
C ALA A 53 -8.55 -10.55 -19.74
N GLN A 54 -9.03 -9.32 -19.78
CA GLN A 54 -10.45 -9.00 -19.59
C GLN A 54 -10.89 -7.77 -20.40
N ALA A 55 -12.19 -7.60 -20.58
CA ALA A 55 -12.76 -6.41 -21.22
C ALA A 55 -13.13 -5.30 -20.22
N ALA A 56 -13.32 -5.64 -18.95
CA ALA A 56 -13.60 -4.66 -17.90
C ALA A 56 -12.34 -3.85 -17.57
N THR A 57 -12.54 -2.61 -17.14
CA THR A 57 -11.47 -1.68 -16.71
C THR A 57 -11.29 -1.65 -15.19
N THR A 58 -11.68 -2.74 -14.52
CA THR A 58 -11.61 -2.92 -13.07
C THR A 58 -11.11 -4.33 -12.73
N TYR A 59 -10.26 -4.49 -11.73
CA TYR A 59 -9.75 -5.79 -11.29
C TYR A 59 -9.77 -5.89 -9.77
N ASP A 60 -10.48 -6.88 -9.25
CA ASP A 60 -10.47 -7.26 -7.83
C ASP A 60 -9.26 -8.19 -7.58
N PRO A 61 -8.21 -7.75 -6.87
CA PRO A 61 -7.06 -8.59 -6.53
C PRO A 61 -7.34 -9.59 -5.40
N GLY A 62 -8.52 -9.53 -4.78
CA GLY A 62 -8.86 -10.18 -3.52
C GLY A 62 -8.23 -9.47 -2.31
N PRO A 63 -8.30 -10.09 -1.12
CA PRO A 63 -7.76 -9.52 0.10
C PRO A 63 -6.27 -9.22 -0.01
N LEU A 64 -5.91 -7.97 0.30
CA LEU A 64 -4.54 -7.48 0.26
C LEU A 64 -3.84 -7.66 1.61
N ARG A 65 -2.52 -7.82 1.55
CA ARG A 65 -1.68 -7.91 2.75
C ARG A 65 -1.47 -6.52 3.34
N LEU A 66 -1.50 -6.41 4.67
CA LEU A 66 -1.22 -5.19 5.41
C LEU A 66 0.20 -4.65 5.10
N GLY A 67 0.36 -3.32 5.07
CA GLY A 67 1.66 -2.64 4.95
C GLY A 67 2.49 -3.05 3.73
N THR A 68 1.85 -3.56 2.68
CA THR A 68 2.51 -4.17 1.53
C THR A 68 2.45 -3.22 0.35
N THR A 69 3.61 -2.97 -0.27
CA THR A 69 3.66 -2.30 -1.57
C THR A 69 3.29 -3.31 -2.67
N CYS A 70 2.21 -3.02 -3.37
CA CYS A 70 1.74 -3.76 -4.54
C CYS A 70 2.13 -3.00 -5.82
N TYR A 71 2.51 -3.75 -6.85
CA TYR A 71 2.82 -3.26 -8.18
C TYR A 71 1.79 -3.80 -9.15
N TRP A 72 1.41 -2.99 -10.14
CA TRP A 72 0.42 -3.39 -11.13
C TRP A 72 0.60 -2.64 -12.44
N ARG A 73 0.15 -3.26 -13.52
CA ARG A 73 0.32 -2.73 -14.88
C ARG A 73 -0.80 -3.27 -15.77
N ILE A 74 -1.24 -2.46 -16.71
CA ILE A 74 -2.21 -2.87 -17.72
C ILE A 74 -1.55 -2.83 -19.09
N ASP A 75 -1.43 -4.00 -19.73
CA ASP A 75 -1.01 -4.06 -21.13
C ASP A 75 -2.26 -4.03 -22.01
N GLU A 76 -2.37 -3.01 -22.84
CA GLU A 76 -3.55 -2.72 -23.65
C GLU A 76 -3.49 -3.48 -24.96
N ALA A 77 -4.48 -4.34 -25.23
CA ALA A 77 -4.55 -5.13 -26.45
C ALA A 77 -5.56 -4.51 -27.43
N GLY A 78 -5.08 -4.18 -28.63
CA GLY A 78 -5.88 -3.67 -29.74
C GLY A 78 -6.21 -4.76 -30.75
N GLN A 79 -6.67 -4.36 -31.92
CA GLN A 79 -7.06 -5.29 -32.99
C GLN A 79 -5.93 -6.19 -33.50
N TRP A 80 -4.68 -5.72 -33.44
CA TRP A 80 -3.55 -6.34 -34.11
C TRP A 80 -2.37 -6.66 -33.20
N ASP A 81 -2.18 -5.87 -32.14
CA ASP A 81 -1.03 -6.01 -31.24
C ASP A 81 -1.33 -5.37 -29.87
N THR A 82 -0.39 -5.52 -28.94
CA THR A 82 -0.48 -5.06 -27.55
C THR A 82 0.52 -3.95 -27.26
N THR A 83 0.10 -2.94 -26.50
CA THR A 83 0.96 -1.89 -25.96
C THR A 83 1.18 -2.13 -24.47
N THR A 84 2.44 -2.29 -24.05
CA THR A 84 2.80 -2.42 -22.64
C THR A 84 2.50 -1.12 -21.89
N GLY A 85 1.82 -1.23 -20.75
CA GLY A 85 1.48 -0.08 -19.90
C GLY A 85 2.65 0.42 -19.07
N ASN A 86 2.43 1.54 -18.37
CA ASN A 86 3.33 1.97 -17.31
C ASN A 86 3.07 1.14 -16.05
N GLU A 87 4.12 0.82 -15.31
CA GLU A 87 3.98 0.17 -14.01
C GLU A 87 3.57 1.20 -12.96
N TRP A 88 2.50 0.89 -12.23
CA TRP A 88 2.02 1.62 -11.08
C TRP A 88 2.23 0.82 -9.81
N SER A 89 2.12 1.50 -8.68
CA SER A 89 2.27 0.89 -7.37
C SER A 89 1.45 1.64 -6.35
N PHE A 90 1.11 0.97 -5.27
CA PHE A 90 0.50 1.56 -4.08
C PHE A 90 0.90 0.76 -2.85
N THR A 91 0.79 1.35 -1.67
CA THR A 91 1.05 0.69 -0.39
C THR A 91 -0.25 0.60 0.39
N THR A 92 -0.59 -0.61 0.82
CA THR A 92 -1.77 -0.84 1.65
C THR A 92 -1.64 -0.21 3.03
N ALA A 93 -2.78 0.02 3.67
CA ALA A 93 -2.85 0.54 5.02
C ALA A 93 -2.05 -0.32 6.01
N ARG A 94 -1.56 0.32 7.07
CA ARG A 94 -0.85 -0.34 8.18
C ARG A 94 -1.41 0.14 9.51
N TYR A 95 -1.10 -0.57 10.60
CA TYR A 95 -1.42 -0.04 11.92
C TYR A 95 -0.43 1.05 12.28
N ARG A 96 -0.93 2.20 12.74
CA ARG A 96 -0.06 3.32 13.14
C ARG A 96 0.91 2.87 14.24
N GLY A 97 0.42 2.15 15.25
CA GLY A 97 1.23 1.61 16.35
C GLY A 97 2.05 0.35 16.02
N ASP A 98 2.08 -0.16 14.79
CA ASP A 98 2.95 -1.28 14.42
C ASP A 98 4.37 -0.76 14.19
N VAL A 99 5.08 -0.55 15.30
CA VAL A 99 6.37 0.13 15.29
C VAL A 99 7.51 -0.77 14.82
N ASN A 100 7.35 -2.10 14.88
CA ASN A 100 8.35 -3.10 14.49
C ASN A 100 8.07 -3.79 13.13
N ASP A 101 6.99 -3.44 12.43
CA ASP A 101 6.62 -3.91 11.08
C ASP A 101 6.26 -5.39 10.97
N ASP A 102 5.69 -5.97 12.02
CA ASP A 102 5.29 -7.38 12.03
C ASP A 102 3.79 -7.60 11.78
N GLY A 103 3.05 -6.50 11.55
CA GLY A 103 1.61 -6.49 11.35
C GLY A 103 0.79 -6.48 12.63
N ARG A 104 1.40 -6.16 13.78
CA ARG A 104 0.75 -6.17 15.11
C ARG A 104 1.08 -4.92 15.92
N VAL A 105 0.24 -4.67 16.91
CA VAL A 105 0.50 -3.66 17.95
C VAL A 105 0.48 -4.42 19.28
N ASP A 106 1.66 -4.78 19.78
CA ASP A 106 1.82 -5.71 20.90
C ASP A 106 3.07 -5.43 21.77
N GLN A 107 3.44 -6.38 22.64
CA GLN A 107 4.54 -6.18 23.59
C GLN A 107 5.93 -6.13 22.93
N GLU A 108 6.12 -6.74 21.77
CA GLU A 108 7.40 -6.65 21.06
C GLU A 108 7.59 -5.23 20.52
N GLY A 109 6.55 -4.70 19.86
CA GLY A 109 6.51 -3.30 19.45
C GLY A 109 6.66 -2.34 20.63
N PHE A 110 6.05 -2.64 21.78
CA PHE A 110 6.19 -1.81 22.98
C PHE A 110 7.64 -1.70 23.45
N GLY A 111 8.42 -2.78 23.40
CA GLY A 111 9.84 -2.75 23.74
C GLY A 111 10.65 -1.81 22.83
N LEU A 112 10.32 -1.78 21.54
CA LEU A 112 10.93 -0.85 20.59
C LEU A 112 10.52 0.61 20.87
N LEU A 113 9.22 0.86 21.11
CA LEU A 113 8.72 2.17 21.49
C LEU A 113 9.45 2.70 22.74
N GLN A 114 9.59 1.87 23.78
CA GLN A 114 10.30 2.23 25.01
C GLN A 114 11.78 2.59 24.77
N ALA A 115 12.46 1.86 23.89
CA ALA A 115 13.85 2.14 23.54
C ALA A 115 14.01 3.49 22.81
N CYS A 116 12.94 3.96 22.16
CA CYS A 116 12.90 5.20 21.41
C CYS A 116 12.44 6.41 22.22
N LEU A 117 11.93 6.24 23.46
CA LEU A 117 11.47 7.37 24.28
C LEU A 117 12.60 8.40 24.49
N SER A 118 12.44 9.57 23.90
CA SER A 118 13.31 10.73 24.10
C SER A 118 12.77 11.66 25.20
N GLY A 119 11.44 11.66 25.38
CA GLY A 119 10.72 12.51 26.32
C GLY A 119 10.26 13.84 25.72
N GLN A 120 9.26 14.45 26.36
CA GLN A 120 8.55 15.60 25.82
C GLN A 120 9.46 16.78 25.44
N GLY A 121 9.36 17.22 24.19
CA GLY A 121 10.15 18.28 23.58
C GLY A 121 11.62 17.93 23.37
N VAL A 122 12.04 16.67 23.54
CA VAL A 122 13.41 16.20 23.29
C VAL A 122 13.45 15.51 21.94
N PRO A 123 14.06 16.12 20.90
CA PRO A 123 14.05 15.57 19.56
C PRO A 123 14.52 14.12 19.49
N GLN A 124 13.76 13.26 18.80
CA GLN A 124 14.17 11.90 18.49
C GLN A 124 14.71 11.84 17.05
N SER A 125 16.04 11.85 16.92
CA SER A 125 16.71 11.86 15.62
C SER A 125 17.23 10.50 15.15
N ASP A 126 17.11 9.44 15.96
CA ASP A 126 17.55 8.10 15.56
C ASP A 126 16.66 7.57 14.43
N PRO A 127 17.21 7.24 13.25
CA PRO A 127 16.43 6.67 12.16
C PRO A 127 15.70 5.37 12.51
N ALA A 128 16.20 4.60 13.49
CA ALA A 128 15.53 3.39 13.97
C ALA A 128 14.21 3.72 14.72
N CYS A 129 14.05 4.96 15.19
CA CYS A 129 12.90 5.42 15.96
C CYS A 129 11.85 6.17 15.14
N VAL A 130 12.02 6.29 13.83
CA VAL A 130 11.06 7.00 12.97
C VAL A 130 9.63 6.43 13.04
N ARG A 131 9.50 5.12 13.30
CA ARG A 131 8.19 4.47 13.46
C ARG A 131 7.61 4.60 14.86
N ALA A 132 8.42 4.98 15.83
CA ALA A 132 8.01 5.16 17.21
C ALA A 132 7.40 6.55 17.48
N ASN A 133 7.64 7.51 16.58
CA ASN A 133 6.87 8.75 16.53
C ASN A 133 5.54 8.46 15.82
N LEU A 134 4.47 8.42 16.60
CA LEU A 134 3.13 8.03 16.23
C LEU A 134 2.17 9.21 16.13
N ASP A 135 2.48 10.38 16.67
CA ASP A 135 1.65 11.58 16.53
C ASP A 135 2.16 12.57 15.46
N ASP A 136 3.23 12.18 14.74
CA ASP A 136 3.90 12.92 13.68
C ASP A 136 4.54 14.24 14.16
N ASP A 137 4.99 14.30 15.43
CA ASP A 137 5.76 15.41 15.97
C ASP A 137 7.30 15.24 15.78
N ASN A 138 8.14 15.75 16.68
CA ASN A 138 9.60 15.68 16.54
C ASN A 138 10.28 14.83 17.64
N ASP A 139 9.51 14.18 18.50
CA ASP A 139 10.01 13.41 19.63
C ASP A 139 9.30 12.06 19.77
N VAL A 140 9.66 11.30 20.81
CA VAL A 140 8.95 10.08 21.17
C VAL A 140 8.69 10.13 22.67
N ASP A 141 7.43 10.29 23.05
CA ASP A 141 7.03 10.59 24.42
C ASP A 141 5.70 9.94 24.87
N GLN A 142 4.94 10.61 25.75
CA GLN A 142 3.68 10.12 26.30
C GLN A 142 2.52 10.19 25.29
N ASP A 143 2.57 11.09 24.32
CA ASP A 143 1.54 11.24 23.30
C ASP A 143 1.62 10.05 22.31
N ASP A 144 2.84 9.64 21.93
CA ASP A 144 3.06 8.41 21.15
C ASP A 144 2.62 7.16 21.90
N LEU A 145 2.99 7.06 23.18
CA LEU A 145 2.57 5.96 24.02
C LEU A 145 1.04 5.85 24.10
N THR A 146 0.34 6.98 24.13
CA THR A 146 -1.12 7.01 24.15
C THR A 146 -1.69 6.43 22.86
N ILE A 147 -1.15 6.80 21.69
CA ILE A 147 -1.57 6.24 20.39
C ILE A 147 -1.26 4.75 20.31
N PHE A 148 -0.09 4.33 20.77
CA PHE A 148 0.30 2.93 20.81
C PHE A 148 -0.70 2.09 21.63
N LEU A 149 -0.95 2.52 22.87
CA LEU A 149 -1.82 1.81 23.80
C LEU A 149 -3.27 1.72 23.31
N GLN A 150 -3.77 2.72 22.58
CA GLN A 150 -5.12 2.68 21.99
C GLN A 150 -5.34 1.49 21.06
N CYS A 151 -4.28 1.05 20.37
CA CYS A 151 -4.34 -0.01 19.38
C CYS A 151 -3.69 -1.31 19.84
N THR A 152 -3.13 -1.35 21.07
CA THR A 152 -2.58 -2.59 21.63
C THR A 152 -3.64 -3.69 21.65
N SER A 153 -3.28 -4.79 21.01
CA SER A 153 -4.10 -5.99 20.94
C SER A 153 -3.47 -7.11 21.76
N GLY A 154 -4.30 -8.05 22.24
CA GLY A 154 -3.78 -9.24 22.89
C GLY A 154 -2.90 -10.08 21.94
N PRO A 155 -2.10 -11.03 22.45
CA PRO A 155 -1.03 -11.73 21.71
C PRO A 155 -1.46 -12.54 20.47
N ALA A 156 -2.76 -12.62 20.16
CA ALA A 156 -3.29 -13.31 18.99
C ALA A 156 -4.42 -12.53 18.26
N ALA A 157 -4.71 -11.29 18.68
CA ALA A 157 -5.72 -10.47 18.04
C ALA A 157 -5.06 -9.51 17.04
N SER A 158 -5.70 -9.26 15.90
CA SER A 158 -5.38 -8.09 15.09
C SER A 158 -5.99 -6.86 15.75
N PRO A 159 -5.31 -5.70 15.70
CA PRO A 159 -5.93 -4.43 16.08
C PRO A 159 -7.22 -4.17 15.28
N PRO A 160 -8.16 -3.38 15.81
CA PRO A 160 -9.35 -2.97 15.06
C PRO A 160 -8.98 -2.27 13.74
N LEU A 161 -9.81 -2.38 12.70
CA LEU A 161 -9.62 -1.63 11.45
C LEU A 161 -9.57 -0.11 11.66
N ALA A 162 -10.16 0.39 12.74
CA ALA A 162 -10.08 1.80 13.15
C ALA A 162 -8.64 2.26 13.51
N CYS A 163 -7.71 1.32 13.69
CA CYS A 163 -6.30 1.58 13.95
C CYS A 163 -5.44 1.63 12.67
N LEU A 164 -6.04 1.39 11.50
CA LEU A 164 -5.37 1.55 10.22
C LEU A 164 -5.17 3.04 9.89
N PHE A 165 -4.06 3.35 9.22
CA PHE A 165 -3.80 4.66 8.62
C PHE A 165 -3.28 4.55 7.19
#